data_AF-A0A6P0K7U0-F1
#
_entry.id   AF-A0A6P0K7U0-F1
#
_cell.length_a   1.000
_cell.length_b   1.000
_cell.length_c   1.000
_cell.angle_alpha   90.00
_cell.angle_beta   90.00
_cell.angle_gamma   90.00
#
_symmetry.space_group_name_H-M   'P 1'
#
loop_
_entity.id
_entity.type
_entity.pdbx_description
1 polymer ?
#
loop_
_entity_poly.entity_id
_entity_poly.type
_entity_poly.pdbx_seq_one_letter_code
_entity_poly.pdbx_strand_id
1 'polypeptide(L)'
;MLSSTKFELPGVNFSTPKQVKEILHNSLKSIGEFDDCALLDYPNHCNVGDHLIWLGEIFYLTDVLKTKINYTANISNFNAEKMEQQIGNAPILLSGGGNLGDLWLHEQNFREKIISRYQDRPIIILPQTVYFSEPENLRKAANIFNNHPNLTLFVRCHQSYKTATKYFYNCRVFMAPDMAFQLVGMPGLKSQKQQKESILFLCREDKELNQEFEADYIGIDQITVEDWSAFRYKHPQPKIWTIPGMIKVVSEARKQGNLLPREWISRQLWKYLHSYTDKFEQIYDPNMQRKSWNFMHHAVYQFSQYDLVITNRLHGHILCLILGIPHVLLPNAYYKNEYFYESWTSQISFCRFVKSATQIKPALQDLLDTKGGLSTMY
;
A
#
# COMPACT_ATOMS: atom_id res chain seq x y z
N MET A 1 23.21 -19.08 -13.02
CA MET A 1 23.44 -18.79 -11.59
C MET A 1 23.82 -17.32 -11.45
N LEU A 2 22.85 -16.44 -11.19
CA LEU A 2 23.16 -15.07 -10.76
C LEU A 2 23.29 -15.12 -9.24
N SER A 3 24.50 -14.92 -8.71
CA SER A 3 24.70 -14.86 -7.27
C SER A 3 23.90 -13.66 -6.73
N SER A 4 22.89 -13.93 -5.92
CA SER A 4 22.18 -12.94 -5.12
C SER A 4 23.14 -12.39 -4.07
N THR A 5 23.97 -11.42 -4.45
CA THR A 5 24.65 -10.56 -3.47
C THR A 5 23.55 -9.83 -2.71
N LYS A 6 23.25 -10.29 -1.49
CA LYS A 6 22.39 -9.59 -0.54
C LYS A 6 22.85 -8.15 -0.49
N PHE A 7 21.98 -7.23 -0.90
CA PHE A 7 22.20 -5.82 -0.68
C PHE A 7 21.92 -5.55 0.81
N GLU A 8 22.94 -5.66 1.65
CA GLU A 8 22.85 -5.23 3.04
C GLU A 8 23.11 -3.72 3.07
N LEU A 9 22.14 -2.94 3.56
CA LEU A 9 22.40 -1.58 4.03
C LEU A 9 23.23 -1.75 5.32
N PRO A 10 24.56 -1.57 5.31
CA PRO A 10 25.40 -1.98 6.43
C PRO A 10 25.00 -1.17 7.67
N GLY A 11 24.67 -1.86 8.76
CA GLY A 11 24.35 -1.23 10.05
C GLY A 11 22.91 -0.74 10.24
N VAL A 12 21.98 -1.02 9.31
CA VAL A 12 20.57 -0.62 9.48
C VAL A 12 19.76 -1.79 10.07
N ASN A 13 19.27 -1.62 11.30
CA ASN A 13 18.38 -2.58 11.96
C ASN A 13 16.92 -2.31 11.54
N PHE A 14 16.25 -3.30 10.99
CA PHE A 14 14.83 -3.26 10.60
C PHE A 14 14.06 -4.49 11.09
N SER A 15 14.44 -4.99 12.28
CA SER A 15 13.79 -6.13 12.94
C SER A 15 12.34 -5.85 13.37
N THR A 16 11.92 -4.59 13.41
CA THR A 16 10.55 -4.20 13.77
C THR A 16 9.91 -3.27 12.73
N PRO A 17 8.56 -3.30 12.55
CA PRO A 17 7.87 -2.36 11.66
C PRO A 17 8.10 -0.88 12.02
N LYS A 18 8.31 -0.57 13.31
CA LYS A 18 8.60 0.80 13.77
C LYS A 18 9.95 1.29 13.24
N GLN A 19 10.98 0.45 13.25
CA GLN A 19 12.29 0.80 12.66
C GLN A 19 12.19 1.00 11.15
N VAL A 20 11.38 0.20 10.45
CA VAL A 20 11.12 0.43 9.01
C VAL A 20 10.46 1.79 8.78
N LYS A 21 9.52 2.21 9.63
CA LYS A 21 8.93 3.56 9.60
C LYS A 21 9.96 4.67 9.90
N GLU A 22 10.90 4.45 10.81
CA GLU A 22 11.99 5.40 11.08
C GLU A 22 12.93 5.54 9.88
N ILE A 23 13.24 4.44 9.19
CA ILE A 23 14.00 4.45 7.93
C ILE A 23 13.23 5.22 6.86
N LEU A 24 11.92 5.00 6.73
CA LEU A 24 11.05 5.77 5.84
C LEU A 24 11.19 7.27 6.09
N HIS A 25 11.06 7.71 7.35
CA HIS A 25 11.20 9.12 7.69
C HIS A 25 12.58 9.68 7.36
N ASN A 26 13.64 8.91 7.67
CA ASN A 26 15.00 9.34 7.37
C ASN A 26 15.25 9.47 5.87
N SER A 27 14.76 8.53 5.06
CA SER A 27 14.87 8.61 3.60
C SER A 27 14.11 9.82 3.04
N LEU A 28 12.89 10.08 3.53
CA LEU A 28 12.04 11.14 3.03
C LEU A 28 12.49 12.55 3.44
N LYS A 29 13.49 12.70 4.32
CA LYS A 29 14.10 14.02 4.60
C LYS A 29 14.67 14.69 3.34
N SER A 30 15.06 13.91 2.33
CA SER A 30 15.56 14.45 1.05
C SER A 30 14.49 15.14 0.18
N ILE A 31 13.21 15.00 0.53
CA ILE A 31 12.10 15.73 -0.09
C ILE A 31 12.25 17.25 0.14
N GLY A 32 12.83 17.66 1.27
CA GLY A 32 12.85 19.06 1.72
C GLY A 32 11.55 19.47 2.40
N GLU A 33 11.44 20.76 2.70
CA GLU A 33 10.28 21.37 3.35
C GLU A 33 9.53 22.27 2.36
N PHE A 34 8.20 22.27 2.44
CA PHE A 34 7.30 23.15 1.70
C PHE A 34 5.95 23.24 2.41
N ASP A 35 5.36 24.43 2.39
CA ASP A 35 4.11 24.71 3.09
C ASP A 35 2.88 24.13 2.39
N ASP A 36 2.89 24.10 1.05
CA ASP A 36 1.77 23.68 0.22
C ASP A 36 2.23 22.67 -0.84
N CYS A 37 1.34 21.78 -1.27
CA CYS A 37 1.59 20.91 -2.42
C CYS A 37 0.31 20.42 -3.11
N ALA A 38 0.46 19.88 -4.32
CA ALA A 38 -0.50 18.96 -4.91
C ALA A 38 -0.06 17.51 -4.68
N LEU A 39 -1.00 16.63 -4.34
CA LEU A 39 -0.79 15.17 -4.32
C LEU A 39 -1.67 14.53 -5.39
N LEU A 40 -1.06 14.00 -6.44
CA LEU A 40 -1.77 13.45 -7.60
C LEU A 40 -1.63 11.93 -7.67
N ASP A 41 -2.34 11.33 -8.62
CA ASP A 41 -2.41 9.88 -8.85
C ASP A 41 -3.23 9.15 -7.76
N TYR A 42 -4.32 9.77 -7.31
CA TYR A 42 -5.23 9.14 -6.34
C TYR A 42 -5.75 7.78 -6.87
N PRO A 43 -5.69 6.72 -6.06
CA PRO A 43 -6.11 5.37 -6.46
C PRO A 43 -7.64 5.26 -6.50
N ASN A 44 -8.28 5.52 -7.65
CA ASN A 44 -9.72 5.40 -7.79
C ASN A 44 -10.19 3.99 -8.21
N HIS A 45 -9.82 2.98 -7.44
CA HIS A 45 -10.16 1.57 -7.72
C HIS A 45 -10.38 0.77 -6.43
N CYS A 46 -10.46 -0.56 -6.52
CA CYS A 46 -10.76 -1.43 -5.35
C CYS A 46 -9.50 -2.04 -4.69
N ASN A 47 -8.31 -1.88 -5.27
CA ASN A 47 -7.08 -2.37 -4.64
C ASN A 47 -6.80 -1.56 -3.36
N VAL A 48 -6.99 -2.19 -2.22
CA VAL A 48 -6.78 -1.59 -0.89
C VAL A 48 -5.34 -1.12 -0.72
N GLY A 49 -4.37 -1.81 -1.29
CA GLY A 49 -2.96 -1.51 -1.08
C GLY A 49 -2.59 -0.07 -1.42
N ASP A 50 -3.10 0.43 -2.54
CA ASP A 50 -2.80 1.80 -2.98
C ASP A 50 -3.54 2.83 -2.11
N HIS A 51 -4.69 2.48 -1.52
CA HIS A 51 -5.34 3.32 -0.50
C HIS A 51 -4.52 3.39 0.80
N LEU A 52 -3.83 2.32 1.19
CA LEU A 52 -2.93 2.35 2.35
C LEU A 52 -1.72 3.25 2.09
N ILE A 53 -1.14 3.18 0.88
CA ILE A 53 -0.11 4.11 0.41
C ILE A 53 -0.62 5.54 0.54
N TRP A 54 -1.74 5.85 -0.12
CA TRP A 54 -2.32 7.19 -0.17
C TRP A 54 -2.56 7.80 1.21
N LEU A 55 -3.11 7.01 2.15
CA LEU A 55 -3.29 7.46 3.54
C LEU A 55 -1.95 7.68 4.25
N GLY A 56 -0.97 6.81 4.02
CA GLY A 56 0.39 6.99 4.50
C GLY A 56 1.03 8.29 3.99
N GLU A 57 0.79 8.64 2.73
CA GLU A 57 1.27 9.89 2.12
C GLU A 57 0.61 11.11 2.76
N ILE A 58 -0.72 11.10 2.88
CA ILE A 58 -1.47 12.15 3.55
C ILE A 58 -0.95 12.37 4.97
N PHE A 59 -0.81 11.31 5.76
CA PHE A 59 -0.38 11.46 7.16
C PHE A 59 1.10 11.81 7.28
N TYR A 60 1.95 11.40 6.34
CA TYR A 60 3.34 11.86 6.34
C TYR A 60 3.41 13.37 6.04
N LEU A 61 2.73 13.83 4.98
CA LEU A 61 2.74 15.23 4.57
C LEU A 61 2.15 16.13 5.66
N THR A 62 1.00 15.76 6.22
CA THR A 62 0.30 16.58 7.23
C THR A 62 0.91 16.47 8.64
N ASP A 63 1.27 15.26 9.11
CA ASP A 63 1.70 15.08 10.50
C ASP A 63 3.20 15.22 10.69
N VAL A 64 4.01 14.90 9.66
CA VAL A 64 5.48 14.96 9.75
C VAL A 64 6.00 16.24 9.10
N LEU A 65 5.70 16.47 7.82
CA LEU A 65 6.18 17.65 7.09
C LEU A 65 5.40 18.93 7.39
N LYS A 66 4.21 18.82 7.99
CA LYS A 66 3.30 19.95 8.27
C LYS A 66 2.85 20.71 7.00
N THR A 67 2.86 20.03 5.86
CA THR A 67 2.45 20.56 4.56
C THR A 67 0.93 20.50 4.40
N LYS A 68 0.36 21.52 3.78
CA LYS A 68 -1.04 21.57 3.32
C LYS A 68 -1.19 20.96 1.92
N ILE A 69 -2.15 20.06 1.78
CA ILE A 69 -2.45 19.41 0.50
C ILE A 69 -3.63 20.14 -0.15
N ASN A 70 -3.34 21.20 -0.92
CA ASN A 70 -4.38 22.08 -1.49
C ASN A 70 -4.99 21.55 -2.78
N TYR A 71 -4.44 20.47 -3.34
CA TYR A 71 -5.04 19.82 -4.51
C TYR A 71 -4.77 18.32 -4.52
N THR A 72 -5.83 17.53 -4.77
CA THR A 72 -5.71 16.09 -5.03
C THR A 72 -6.53 15.68 -6.24
N ALA A 73 -6.02 14.77 -7.05
CA ALA A 73 -6.75 14.24 -8.20
C ALA A 73 -6.30 12.82 -8.55
N ASN A 74 -7.22 12.06 -9.14
CA ASN A 74 -6.93 10.86 -9.90
C ASN A 74 -6.78 11.20 -11.39
N ILE A 75 -6.40 10.20 -12.18
CA ILE A 75 -6.16 10.32 -13.63
C ILE A 75 -7.37 10.89 -14.38
N SER A 76 -8.60 10.52 -13.96
CA SER A 76 -9.83 10.88 -14.66
C SER A 76 -10.40 12.25 -14.29
N ASN A 77 -10.08 12.79 -13.11
CA ASN A 77 -10.64 14.08 -12.63
C ASN A 77 -9.59 15.20 -12.50
N PHE A 78 -8.37 14.96 -12.97
CA PHE A 78 -7.32 15.96 -12.99
C PHE A 78 -7.71 17.19 -13.83
N ASN A 79 -7.64 18.37 -13.22
CA ASN A 79 -7.89 19.65 -13.85
C ASN A 79 -6.69 20.58 -13.59
N ALA A 80 -5.95 20.89 -14.65
CA ALA A 80 -4.72 21.67 -14.57
C ALA A 80 -4.95 23.11 -14.10
N GLU A 81 -5.93 23.80 -14.66
CA GLU A 81 -6.25 25.18 -14.29
C GLU A 81 -6.63 25.28 -12.81
N LYS A 82 -7.46 24.35 -12.34
CA LYS A 82 -7.84 24.29 -10.93
C LYS A 82 -6.65 24.00 -10.03
N MET A 83 -5.76 23.09 -10.42
CA MET A 83 -4.54 22.82 -9.65
C MET A 83 -3.67 24.08 -9.57
N GLU A 84 -3.41 24.75 -10.70
CA GLU A 84 -2.60 25.97 -10.77
C GLU A 84 -3.19 27.08 -9.87
N GLN A 85 -4.52 27.24 -9.85
CA GLN A 85 -5.20 28.17 -8.94
C GLN A 85 -5.04 27.82 -7.45
N GLN A 86 -4.97 26.53 -7.10
CA GLN A 86 -4.89 26.08 -5.71
C GLN A 86 -3.47 26.06 -5.14
N ILE A 87 -2.47 25.73 -5.96
CA ILE A 87 -1.09 25.51 -5.48
C ILE A 87 -0.06 26.50 -6.05
N GLY A 88 -0.42 27.36 -7.01
CA GLY A 88 0.54 28.28 -7.63
C GLY A 88 1.74 27.55 -8.22
N ASN A 89 2.95 27.82 -7.71
CA ASN A 89 4.21 27.16 -8.09
C ASN A 89 4.71 26.12 -7.08
N ALA A 90 3.87 25.71 -6.13
CA ALA A 90 4.26 24.74 -5.13
C ALA A 90 4.55 23.35 -5.75
N PRO A 91 5.29 22.47 -5.05
CA PRO A 91 5.66 21.16 -5.57
C PRO A 91 4.47 20.26 -5.91
N ILE A 92 4.68 19.39 -6.91
CA ILE A 92 3.75 18.32 -7.26
C ILE A 92 4.32 16.99 -6.76
N LEU A 93 3.54 16.30 -5.94
CA LEU A 93 3.82 14.94 -5.50
C LEU A 93 2.97 13.96 -6.32
N LEU A 94 3.59 12.88 -6.78
CA LEU A 94 2.91 11.76 -7.42
C LEU A 94 2.94 10.57 -6.46
N SER A 95 1.77 9.97 -6.23
CA SER A 95 1.62 8.83 -5.31
C SER A 95 2.56 7.68 -5.66
N GLY A 96 2.98 6.95 -4.63
CA GLY A 96 3.85 5.79 -4.70
C GLY A 96 3.12 4.53 -5.17
N GLY A 97 3.77 3.37 -5.01
CA GLY A 97 3.17 2.08 -5.28
C GLY A 97 3.91 1.25 -6.33
N GLY A 98 3.16 0.55 -7.17
CA GLY A 98 3.70 -0.44 -8.11
C GLY A 98 3.28 -0.19 -9.55
N ASN A 99 3.16 1.08 -9.95
CA ASN A 99 2.58 1.51 -11.23
C ASN A 99 3.55 2.35 -12.08
N LEU A 100 4.85 2.35 -11.77
CA LEU A 100 5.90 2.92 -12.61
C LEU A 100 6.43 1.85 -13.56
N GLY A 101 5.87 1.82 -14.76
CA GLY A 101 6.10 0.73 -15.70
C GLY A 101 5.12 0.64 -16.86
N ASP A 102 5.29 -0.36 -17.70
CA ASP A 102 4.43 -0.64 -18.86
C ASP A 102 3.32 -1.67 -18.59
N LEU A 103 3.23 -2.22 -17.38
CA LEU A 103 2.09 -3.03 -16.93
C LEU A 103 0.83 -2.19 -16.66
N TRP A 104 1.00 -0.94 -16.21
CA TRP A 104 -0.05 -0.03 -15.75
C TRP A 104 0.00 1.28 -16.54
N LEU A 105 -0.42 1.20 -17.81
CA LEU A 105 -0.23 2.28 -18.79
C LEU A 105 -0.99 3.57 -18.46
N HIS A 106 -2.14 3.50 -17.79
CA HIS A 106 -2.91 4.72 -17.48
C HIS A 106 -2.16 5.60 -16.48
N GLU A 107 -1.65 4.98 -15.43
CA GLU A 107 -0.85 5.60 -14.37
C GLU A 107 0.48 6.13 -14.93
N GLN A 108 1.17 5.33 -15.74
CA GLN A 108 2.42 5.75 -16.37
C GLN A 108 2.24 6.91 -17.35
N ASN A 109 1.22 6.87 -18.21
CA ASN A 109 0.92 7.96 -19.14
C ASN A 109 0.52 9.26 -18.41
N PHE A 110 -0.25 9.14 -17.32
CA PHE A 110 -0.60 10.30 -16.50
C PHE A 110 0.65 10.94 -15.88
N ARG A 111 1.53 10.12 -15.29
CA ARG A 111 2.82 10.57 -14.73
C ARG A 111 3.69 11.27 -15.78
N GLU A 112 3.89 10.64 -16.94
CA GLU A 112 4.65 11.22 -18.04
C GLU A 112 4.06 12.56 -18.52
N LYS A 113 2.73 12.68 -18.55
CA LYS A 113 2.03 13.92 -18.90
C LYS A 113 2.26 15.03 -17.87
N ILE A 114 2.19 14.72 -16.57
CA ILE A 114 2.45 15.70 -15.51
C ILE A 114 3.91 16.17 -15.57
N ILE A 115 4.86 15.23 -15.66
CA ILE A 115 6.29 15.55 -15.76
C ILE A 115 6.57 16.41 -16.99
N SER A 116 6.05 16.06 -18.16
CA SER A 116 6.31 16.83 -19.38
C SER A 116 5.69 18.23 -19.35
N ARG A 117 4.55 18.40 -18.67
CA ARG A 117 3.80 19.67 -18.62
C ARG A 117 4.43 20.69 -17.67
N TYR A 118 4.77 20.28 -16.46
CA TYR A 118 5.26 21.18 -15.41
C TYR A 118 6.77 21.04 -15.33
N GLN A 119 7.49 22.06 -15.82
CA GLN A 119 8.97 22.09 -15.85
C GLN A 119 9.53 23.21 -14.95
N ASP A 120 8.64 24.02 -14.39
CA ASP A 120 8.90 25.24 -13.64
C ASP A 120 8.95 25.03 -12.11
N ARG A 121 8.72 23.81 -11.64
CA ARG A 121 8.57 23.48 -10.22
C ARG A 121 9.11 22.08 -9.88
N PRO A 122 9.39 21.79 -8.60
CA PRO A 122 9.79 20.45 -8.20
C PRO A 122 8.66 19.43 -8.41
N ILE A 123 9.02 18.26 -8.92
CA ILE A 123 8.14 17.08 -8.94
C ILE A 123 8.80 15.98 -8.11
N ILE A 124 8.04 15.39 -7.19
CA ILE A 124 8.49 14.28 -6.35
C ILE A 124 7.61 13.06 -6.59
N ILE A 125 8.20 11.97 -7.05
CA ILE A 125 7.55 10.67 -7.14
C ILE A 125 7.84 9.90 -5.85
N LEU A 126 6.80 9.63 -5.08
CA LEU A 126 6.88 8.89 -3.81
C LEU A 126 7.24 7.41 -4.07
N PRO A 127 7.64 6.63 -3.05
CA PRO A 127 8.28 5.31 -3.22
C PRO A 127 7.55 4.36 -4.20
N GLN A 128 8.19 4.09 -5.34
CA GLN A 128 7.67 3.26 -6.43
C GLN A 128 8.45 1.94 -6.62
N THR A 129 7.77 0.93 -7.16
CA THR A 129 8.42 -0.19 -7.85
C THR A 129 8.55 0.15 -9.33
N VAL A 130 9.77 0.08 -9.86
CA VAL A 130 10.07 0.29 -11.29
C VAL A 130 10.11 -1.06 -11.99
N TYR A 131 9.24 -1.24 -12.99
CA TYR A 131 9.23 -2.45 -13.81
C TYR A 131 8.78 -2.15 -15.24
N PHE A 132 9.63 -2.44 -16.22
CA PHE A 132 9.29 -2.36 -17.64
C PHE A 132 9.58 -3.71 -18.27
N SER A 133 8.58 -4.35 -18.88
CA SER A 133 8.79 -5.56 -19.68
C SER A 133 9.49 -5.25 -21.00
N GLU A 134 9.19 -4.09 -21.60
CA GLU A 134 9.74 -3.65 -22.88
C GLU A 134 10.84 -2.58 -22.70
N PRO A 135 12.08 -2.84 -23.15
CA PRO A 135 13.18 -1.87 -23.04
C PRO A 135 12.91 -0.53 -23.73
N GLU A 136 12.12 -0.52 -24.81
CA GLU A 136 11.76 0.72 -25.52
C GLU A 136 10.84 1.62 -24.70
N ASN A 137 9.88 1.05 -23.96
CA ASN A 137 9.03 1.81 -23.05
C ASN A 137 9.85 2.45 -21.92
N LEU A 138 10.84 1.72 -21.39
CA LEU A 138 11.78 2.26 -20.41
C LEU A 138 12.59 3.42 -20.97
N ARG A 139 13.10 3.31 -22.20
CA ARG A 139 13.86 4.39 -22.86
C ARG A 139 12.99 5.63 -23.07
N LYS A 140 11.74 5.46 -23.49
CA LYS A 140 10.78 6.56 -23.65
C LYS A 140 10.52 7.27 -22.32
N ALA A 141 10.21 6.51 -21.27
CA ALA A 141 10.00 7.06 -19.93
C ALA A 141 11.25 7.79 -19.43
N ALA A 142 12.43 7.19 -19.64
CA ALA A 142 13.70 7.79 -19.25
C ALA A 142 13.97 9.13 -19.92
N ASN A 143 13.68 9.26 -21.23
CA ASN A 143 13.82 10.54 -21.91
C ASN A 143 12.94 11.63 -21.27
N ILE A 144 11.68 11.33 -20.95
CA ILE A 144 10.75 12.28 -20.30
C ILE A 144 11.26 12.67 -18.91
N PHE A 145 11.64 11.69 -18.11
CA PHE A 145 12.10 11.90 -16.73
C PHE A 145 13.39 12.71 -16.71
N ASN A 146 14.34 12.40 -17.60
CA ASN A 146 15.63 13.08 -17.65
C ASN A 146 15.53 14.52 -18.19
N ASN A 147 14.50 14.86 -18.95
CA ASN A 147 14.29 16.22 -19.43
C ASN A 147 13.75 17.17 -18.35
N HIS A 148 13.21 16.66 -17.24
CA HIS A 148 12.70 17.51 -16.17
C HIS A 148 13.82 18.05 -15.27
N PRO A 149 13.92 19.38 -15.02
CA PRO A 149 15.07 19.99 -14.36
C PRO A 149 15.16 19.68 -12.86
N ASN A 150 14.04 19.34 -12.21
CA ASN A 150 13.99 19.08 -10.78
C ASN A 150 13.03 17.92 -10.43
N LEU A 151 13.36 16.73 -10.90
CA LEU A 151 12.59 15.50 -10.63
C LEU A 151 13.28 14.66 -9.55
N THR A 152 12.55 14.35 -8.47
CA THR A 152 12.97 13.41 -7.43
C THR A 152 12.17 12.13 -7.54
N LEU A 153 12.86 10.99 -7.51
CA LEU A 153 12.25 9.66 -7.59
C LEU A 153 12.66 8.81 -6.37
N PHE A 154 11.67 8.45 -5.56
CA PHE A 154 11.84 7.44 -4.53
C PHE A 154 11.48 6.06 -5.08
N VAL A 155 12.29 5.07 -4.75
CA VAL A 155 12.03 3.66 -5.09
C VAL A 155 12.08 2.78 -3.87
N ARG A 156 11.21 1.76 -3.85
CA ARG A 156 10.97 0.93 -2.67
C ARG A 156 11.65 -0.43 -2.65
N CYS A 157 12.55 -0.72 -3.57
CA CYS A 157 13.41 -1.90 -3.49
C CYS A 157 14.73 -1.72 -4.24
N HIS A 158 15.73 -2.51 -3.87
CA HIS A 158 17.07 -2.46 -4.45
C HIS A 158 17.07 -2.67 -5.97
N GLN A 159 16.22 -3.56 -6.49
CA GLN A 159 16.13 -3.80 -7.93
C GLN A 159 15.59 -2.58 -8.68
N SER A 160 14.58 -1.89 -8.11
CA SER A 160 14.07 -0.64 -8.67
C SER A 160 15.11 0.47 -8.60
N TYR A 161 15.93 0.50 -7.55
CA TYR A 161 17.04 1.46 -7.42
C TYR A 161 18.14 1.26 -8.46
N LYS A 162 18.54 0.01 -8.72
CA LYS A 162 19.48 -0.31 -9.79
C LYS A 162 18.98 0.16 -11.16
N THR A 163 17.69 -0.09 -11.46
CA THR A 163 17.09 0.37 -12.72
C THR A 163 17.00 1.90 -12.77
N ALA A 164 16.50 2.53 -11.71
CA ALA A 164 16.29 3.97 -11.68
C ALA A 164 17.61 4.76 -11.81
N THR A 165 18.65 4.39 -11.06
CA THR A 165 19.97 5.04 -11.14
C THR A 165 20.64 4.85 -12.50
N LYS A 166 20.36 3.74 -13.19
CA LYS A 166 20.91 3.47 -14.53
C LYS A 166 20.23 4.28 -15.63
N TYR A 167 18.91 4.42 -15.60
CA TYR A 167 18.14 5.00 -16.71
C TYR A 167 17.65 6.43 -16.46
N PHE A 168 17.36 6.80 -15.22
CA PHE A 168 16.88 8.13 -14.83
C PHE A 168 18.02 9.00 -14.28
N TYR A 169 19.13 9.09 -15.02
CA TYR A 169 20.40 9.67 -14.56
C TYR A 169 20.35 11.17 -14.22
N ASN A 170 19.37 11.93 -14.74
CA ASN A 170 19.20 13.34 -14.39
C ASN A 170 18.24 13.55 -13.20
N CYS A 171 17.59 12.48 -12.72
CA CYS A 171 16.70 12.54 -11.57
C CYS A 171 17.48 12.37 -10.27
N ARG A 172 16.98 12.95 -9.18
CA ARG A 172 17.45 12.65 -7.81
C ARG A 172 16.80 11.36 -7.35
N VAL A 173 17.55 10.25 -7.33
CA VAL A 173 17.02 8.92 -7.00
C VAL A 173 17.38 8.51 -5.58
N PHE A 174 16.38 8.16 -4.77
CA PHE A 174 16.55 7.71 -3.38
C PHE A 174 15.82 6.39 -3.11
N MET A 175 16.36 5.59 -2.18
CA MET A 175 15.64 4.45 -1.63
C MET A 175 14.83 4.85 -0.39
N ALA A 176 13.59 4.39 -0.33
CA ALA A 176 12.73 4.53 0.84
C ALA A 176 11.79 3.33 0.94
N PRO A 177 11.45 2.85 2.15
CA PRO A 177 10.35 1.92 2.35
C PRO A 177 9.02 2.43 1.75
N ASP A 178 8.02 1.56 1.74
CA ASP A 178 6.69 1.92 1.25
C ASP A 178 5.99 2.95 2.16
N MET A 179 5.24 3.88 1.57
CA MET A 179 4.53 4.94 2.32
C MET A 179 3.51 4.38 3.31
N ALA A 180 2.95 3.18 3.07
CA ALA A 180 2.01 2.57 4.00
C ALA A 180 2.63 2.27 5.37
N PHE A 181 3.97 2.19 5.50
CA PHE A 181 4.64 2.09 6.81
C PHE A 181 4.38 3.31 7.71
N GLN A 182 3.96 4.46 7.16
CA GLN A 182 3.54 5.60 7.96
C GLN A 182 2.37 5.25 8.90
N LEU A 183 1.55 4.24 8.55
CA LEU A 183 0.44 3.75 9.36
C LEU A 183 0.88 2.91 10.57
N VAL A 184 2.15 2.52 10.67
CA VAL A 184 2.66 1.77 11.84
C VAL A 184 2.53 2.62 13.10
N GLY A 185 1.95 2.01 14.14
CA GLY A 185 1.69 2.65 15.43
C GLY A 185 0.47 3.57 15.44
N MET A 186 -0.32 3.57 14.37
CA MET A 186 -1.55 4.36 14.31
C MET A 186 -2.57 3.88 15.37
N PRO A 187 -3.14 4.78 16.19
CA PRO A 187 -4.14 4.42 17.18
C PRO A 187 -5.36 3.74 16.55
N GLY A 188 -5.96 2.79 17.27
CA GLY A 188 -7.17 2.09 16.82
C GLY A 188 -6.93 0.93 15.84
N LEU A 189 -5.71 0.72 15.34
CA LEU A 189 -5.34 -0.42 14.50
C LEU A 189 -4.87 -1.64 15.31
N LYS A 190 -5.54 -1.97 16.42
CA LYS A 190 -5.23 -3.19 17.18
C LYS A 190 -6.10 -4.34 16.71
N SER A 191 -5.47 -5.48 16.39
CA SER A 191 -6.20 -6.73 16.17
C SER A 191 -6.96 -7.12 17.44
N GLN A 192 -8.27 -7.34 17.32
CA GLN A 192 -9.04 -7.98 18.39
C GLN A 192 -8.76 -9.49 18.30
N LYS A 193 -8.17 -10.06 19.36
CA LYS A 193 -7.90 -11.50 19.43
C LYS A 193 -9.23 -12.27 19.36
N GLN A 194 -9.44 -13.06 18.32
CA GLN A 194 -10.42 -14.15 18.35
C GLN A 194 -9.71 -15.46 18.70
N GLN A 195 -10.36 -16.31 19.49
CA GLN A 195 -9.82 -17.55 20.06
C GLN A 195 -9.71 -18.72 19.06
N LYS A 196 -9.78 -18.48 17.74
CA LYS A 196 -9.78 -19.56 16.73
C LYS A 196 -8.53 -19.46 15.86
N GLU A 197 -7.86 -20.60 15.67
CA GLU A 197 -6.73 -20.80 14.75
C GLU A 197 -7.18 -20.71 13.28
N SER A 198 -7.64 -19.53 12.85
CA SER A 198 -8.10 -19.27 11.48
C SER A 198 -6.98 -18.71 10.61
N ILE A 199 -6.86 -19.23 9.38
CA ILE A 199 -5.84 -18.81 8.41
C ILE A 199 -6.53 -18.13 7.23
N LEU A 200 -6.12 -16.90 6.90
CA LEU A 200 -6.50 -16.24 5.65
C LEU A 200 -5.41 -16.47 4.60
N PHE A 201 -5.79 -17.03 3.45
CA PHE A 201 -4.97 -16.91 2.24
C PHE A 201 -5.47 -15.75 1.39
N LEU A 202 -4.81 -14.59 1.54
CA LEU A 202 -5.04 -13.43 0.69
C LEU A 202 -4.32 -13.62 -0.64
N CYS A 203 -5.02 -14.22 -1.60
CA CYS A 203 -4.51 -14.51 -2.93
C CYS A 203 -5.10 -13.54 -3.95
N ARG A 204 -4.24 -12.98 -4.80
CA ARG A 204 -4.66 -12.12 -5.90
C ARG A 204 -5.13 -12.91 -7.12
N GLU A 205 -6.04 -12.33 -7.90
CA GLU A 205 -6.54 -12.91 -9.16
C GLU A 205 -6.04 -12.17 -10.42
N ASP A 206 -5.18 -11.15 -10.25
CA ASP A 206 -4.74 -10.26 -11.33
C ASP A 206 -3.43 -10.71 -12.02
N LYS A 207 -2.94 -9.89 -12.96
CA LYS A 207 -1.74 -10.16 -13.79
C LYS A 207 -0.45 -10.43 -13.00
N GLU A 208 -0.41 -10.16 -11.70
CA GLU A 208 0.78 -10.44 -10.88
C GLU A 208 0.73 -11.80 -10.17
N LEU A 209 -0.33 -12.59 -10.35
CA LEU A 209 -0.45 -13.94 -9.81
C LEU A 209 0.67 -14.84 -10.35
N ASN A 210 1.37 -15.53 -9.45
CA ASN A 210 2.25 -16.64 -9.80
C ASN A 210 1.46 -17.95 -9.66
N GLN A 211 1.32 -18.68 -10.78
CA GLN A 211 0.54 -19.93 -10.87
C GLN A 211 1.10 -21.07 -10.00
N GLU A 212 2.37 -21.01 -9.59
CA GLU A 212 2.97 -22.01 -8.70
C GLU A 212 2.30 -22.04 -7.31
N PHE A 213 1.63 -20.96 -6.91
CA PHE A 213 1.07 -20.78 -5.57
C PHE A 213 -0.47 -20.75 -5.55
N GLU A 214 -1.12 -21.46 -6.46
CA GLU A 214 -2.58 -21.60 -6.47
C GLU A 214 -3.10 -22.36 -5.22
N ALA A 215 -4.25 -21.92 -4.71
CA ALA A 215 -4.80 -22.37 -3.43
C ALA A 215 -5.14 -23.88 -3.39
N ASP A 216 -5.48 -24.45 -4.55
CA ASP A 216 -5.88 -25.85 -4.69
C ASP A 216 -4.76 -26.83 -4.29
N TYR A 217 -3.49 -26.38 -4.27
CA TYR A 217 -2.33 -27.23 -3.98
C TYR A 217 -1.90 -27.23 -2.50
N ILE A 218 -2.47 -26.36 -1.67
CA ILE A 218 -1.88 -26.05 -0.37
C ILE A 218 -2.34 -27.05 0.72
N GLY A 219 -3.52 -27.65 0.60
CA GLY A 219 -3.99 -28.76 1.46
C GLY A 219 -3.89 -28.46 2.97
N ILE A 220 -4.29 -27.26 3.39
CA ILE A 220 -4.28 -26.79 4.78
C ILE A 220 -5.71 -26.74 5.32
N ASP A 221 -5.92 -27.28 6.51
CA ASP A 221 -7.22 -27.21 7.20
C ASP A 221 -7.49 -25.79 7.70
N GLN A 222 -8.76 -25.37 7.74
CA GLN A 222 -9.20 -24.05 8.26
C GLN A 222 -8.66 -22.83 7.48
N ILE A 223 -8.26 -23.03 6.22
CA ILE A 223 -7.86 -21.95 5.32
C ILE A 223 -9.09 -21.30 4.67
N THR A 224 -9.17 -19.97 4.74
CA THR A 224 -10.14 -19.19 3.98
C THR A 224 -9.41 -18.46 2.86
N VAL A 225 -9.76 -18.76 1.61
CA VAL A 225 -9.13 -18.18 0.42
C VAL A 225 -9.98 -17.02 -0.08
N GLU A 226 -9.45 -15.81 -0.03
CA GLU A 226 -10.13 -14.60 -0.49
C GLU A 226 -9.13 -13.62 -1.10
N ASP A 227 -9.59 -12.72 -1.97
CA ASP A 227 -8.88 -11.47 -2.27
C ASP A 227 -9.42 -10.34 -1.36
N TRP A 228 -9.04 -9.08 -1.61
CA TRP A 228 -9.61 -7.93 -0.90
C TRP A 228 -11.12 -7.97 -0.95
N SER A 229 -11.76 -7.96 0.23
CA SER A 229 -13.23 -7.91 0.34
C SER A 229 -13.84 -6.75 -0.46
N ALA A 230 -13.07 -5.68 -0.67
CA ALA A 230 -13.34 -4.56 -1.55
C ALA A 230 -13.72 -4.94 -3.00
N PHE A 231 -13.20 -6.02 -3.56
CA PHE A 231 -13.52 -6.44 -4.94
C PHE A 231 -14.93 -7.00 -5.08
N ARG A 232 -15.52 -7.58 -4.02
CA ARG A 232 -16.91 -8.08 -4.01
C ARG A 232 -17.94 -6.97 -4.29
N TYR A 233 -17.57 -5.70 -4.10
CA TYR A 233 -18.45 -4.55 -4.31
C TYR A 233 -18.53 -4.06 -5.77
N LYS A 234 -17.84 -4.69 -6.74
CA LYS A 234 -17.87 -4.31 -8.17
C LYS A 234 -19.13 -4.78 -8.93
N HIS A 235 -19.94 -5.69 -8.38
CA HIS A 235 -21.19 -6.11 -9.03
C HIS A 235 -22.29 -5.04 -8.84
N PRO A 236 -23.12 -4.76 -9.88
CA PRO A 236 -24.11 -3.70 -9.81
C PRO A 236 -25.10 -3.95 -8.67
N GLN A 237 -25.23 -2.96 -7.81
CA GLN A 237 -26.22 -2.94 -6.74
C GLN A 237 -27.61 -3.14 -7.34
N PRO A 238 -28.44 -4.11 -6.91
CA PRO A 238 -29.86 -4.05 -7.23
C PRO A 238 -30.41 -2.74 -6.63
N LYS A 239 -31.19 -1.98 -7.42
CA LYS A 239 -31.85 -0.74 -6.98
C LYS A 239 -32.71 -1.05 -5.75
N ILE A 240 -32.27 -0.61 -4.56
CA ILE A 240 -33.07 -0.70 -3.34
C ILE A 240 -33.87 0.59 -3.22
N TRP A 241 -35.20 0.47 -3.22
CA TRP A 241 -36.11 1.55 -2.86
C TRP A 241 -35.77 2.08 -1.46
N THR A 242 -35.48 3.37 -1.35
CA THR A 242 -35.17 4.04 -0.09
C THR A 242 -36.44 4.24 0.73
N ILE A 243 -36.61 3.45 1.79
CA ILE A 243 -37.54 3.75 2.90
C ILE A 243 -36.68 4.13 4.13
N PRO A 244 -36.92 5.27 4.81
CA PRO A 244 -36.02 5.78 5.85
C PRO A 244 -35.91 4.90 7.09
N GLY A 245 -34.74 4.93 7.74
CA GLY A 245 -34.58 4.66 9.18
C GLY A 245 -33.97 3.31 9.58
N MET A 246 -34.47 2.17 9.07
CA MET A 246 -34.12 0.86 9.65
C MET A 246 -33.63 -0.20 8.65
N ILE A 247 -34.00 -0.11 7.37
CA ILE A 247 -33.70 -1.17 6.38
C ILE A 247 -32.26 -1.08 5.84
N LYS A 248 -31.62 0.10 5.88
CA LYS A 248 -30.23 0.26 5.40
C LYS A 248 -29.27 -0.68 6.14
N VAL A 249 -29.42 -0.79 7.46
CA VAL A 249 -28.66 -1.68 8.35
C VAL A 249 -28.85 -3.15 7.97
N VAL A 250 -30.10 -3.58 7.75
CA VAL A 250 -30.42 -4.99 7.44
C VAL A 250 -29.96 -5.37 6.04
N SER A 251 -30.07 -4.46 5.06
CA SER A 251 -29.66 -4.71 3.69
C SER A 251 -28.14 -4.75 3.53
N GLU A 252 -27.39 -3.91 4.25
CA GLU A 252 -25.92 -3.94 4.29
C GLU A 252 -25.41 -5.18 5.04
N ALA A 253 -26.04 -5.55 6.15
CA ALA A 253 -25.70 -6.74 6.93
C ALA A 253 -25.98 -8.05 6.16
N ARG A 254 -27.11 -8.15 5.43
CA ARG A 254 -27.41 -9.32 4.57
C ARG A 254 -26.51 -9.41 3.35
N LYS A 255 -26.07 -8.28 2.78
CA LYS A 255 -25.17 -8.26 1.60
C LYS A 255 -23.73 -8.65 1.91
N GLN A 256 -23.29 -8.56 3.17
CA GLN A 256 -21.87 -8.69 3.55
C GLN A 256 -21.55 -9.97 4.35
N GLY A 257 -22.53 -10.86 4.54
CA GLY A 257 -22.37 -12.06 5.35
C GLY A 257 -22.30 -11.71 6.84
N ASN A 258 -23.37 -11.98 7.58
CA ASN A 258 -23.45 -11.98 9.05
C ASN A 258 -22.63 -10.92 9.79
N LEU A 259 -22.76 -9.64 9.44
CA LEU A 259 -22.24 -8.57 10.30
C LEU A 259 -23.11 -8.46 11.55
N LEU A 260 -22.51 -8.69 12.71
CA LEU A 260 -23.17 -8.46 13.99
C LEU A 260 -23.48 -6.95 14.12
N PRO A 261 -24.62 -6.53 14.69
CA PRO A 261 -24.97 -5.12 14.86
C PRO A 261 -23.88 -4.26 15.52
N ARG A 262 -23.09 -4.85 16.41
CA ARG A 262 -21.93 -4.19 17.06
C ARG A 262 -20.80 -3.88 16.07
N GLU A 263 -20.55 -4.74 15.10
CA GLU A 263 -19.52 -4.55 14.07
C GLU A 263 -19.91 -3.42 13.12
N TRP A 264 -21.20 -3.33 12.74
CA TRP A 264 -21.72 -2.20 11.98
C TRP A 264 -21.63 -0.88 12.76
N ILE A 265 -21.97 -0.87 14.04
CA ILE A 265 -21.83 0.33 14.90
C ILE A 265 -20.35 0.74 14.99
N SER A 266 -19.43 -0.20 15.27
CA SER A 266 -17.99 0.09 15.32
C SER A 266 -17.47 0.70 14.00
N ARG A 267 -17.95 0.20 12.86
CA ARG A 267 -17.66 0.74 11.52
C ARG A 267 -18.14 2.17 11.36
N GLN A 268 -19.38 2.48 11.79
CA GLN A 268 -19.90 3.85 11.71
C GLN A 268 -19.14 4.79 12.66
N LEU A 269 -18.84 4.35 13.88
CA LEU A 269 -18.09 5.14 14.85
C LEU A 269 -16.66 5.42 14.33
N TRP A 270 -15.97 4.44 13.75
CA TRP A 270 -14.62 4.63 13.20
C TRP A 270 -14.59 5.47 11.92
N LYS A 271 -15.68 5.48 11.16
CA LYS A 271 -15.85 6.30 9.97
C LYS A 271 -16.09 7.78 10.29
N TYR A 272 -16.70 8.10 11.44
CA TYR A 272 -17.18 9.46 11.74
C TYR A 272 -16.59 10.09 13.01
N LEU A 273 -15.93 9.32 13.89
CA LEU A 273 -15.46 9.81 15.20
C LEU A 273 -13.96 9.59 15.45
N HIS A 274 -13.19 9.19 14.43
CA HIS A 274 -11.75 9.08 14.60
C HIS A 274 -11.09 10.44 14.44
N SER A 275 -10.14 10.81 15.31
CA SER A 275 -9.39 12.08 15.23
C SER A 275 -8.71 12.40 13.89
N TYR A 276 -8.54 11.43 12.99
CA TYR A 276 -7.99 11.66 11.65
C TYR A 276 -9.05 12.12 10.63
N THR A 277 -10.35 11.95 10.90
CA THR A 277 -11.41 12.37 9.97
C THR A 277 -11.50 13.89 9.86
N ASP A 278 -11.21 14.61 10.94
CA ASP A 278 -11.18 16.08 10.96
C ASP A 278 -10.07 16.63 10.06
N LYS A 279 -8.95 15.89 9.93
CA LYS A 279 -7.85 16.28 9.04
C LYS A 279 -8.25 16.23 7.57
N PHE A 280 -9.17 15.35 7.19
CA PHE A 280 -9.63 15.26 5.81
C PHE A 280 -10.38 16.51 5.38
N GLU A 281 -11.01 17.25 6.30
CA GLU A 281 -11.67 18.52 5.98
C GLU A 281 -10.69 19.61 5.54
N GLN A 282 -9.42 19.49 5.95
CA GLN A 282 -8.36 20.43 5.62
C GLN A 282 -7.63 20.06 4.33
N ILE A 283 -7.97 18.92 3.73
CA ILE A 283 -7.37 18.42 2.49
C ILE A 283 -8.36 18.63 1.36
N TYR A 284 -7.84 18.95 0.18
CA TYR A 284 -8.66 19.04 -1.02
C TYR A 284 -9.46 17.74 -1.27
N ASP A 285 -10.75 17.90 -1.57
CA ASP A 285 -11.74 16.82 -1.71
C ASP A 285 -11.74 15.81 -0.53
N PRO A 286 -12.36 16.18 0.60
CA PRO A 286 -12.46 15.30 1.77
C PRO A 286 -13.13 13.95 1.47
N ASN A 287 -13.99 13.87 0.45
CA ASN A 287 -14.71 12.64 0.10
C ASN A 287 -13.78 11.58 -0.49
N MET A 288 -12.78 11.99 -1.28
CA MET A 288 -11.72 11.09 -1.75
C MET A 288 -10.97 10.46 -0.59
N GLN A 289 -10.67 11.25 0.45
CA GLN A 289 -9.88 10.77 1.60
C GLN A 289 -10.70 9.79 2.45
N ARG A 290 -11.98 10.12 2.70
CA ARG A 290 -12.92 9.22 3.36
C ARG A 290 -13.14 7.90 2.61
N LYS A 291 -13.05 7.90 1.27
CA LYS A 291 -13.15 6.67 0.47
C LYS A 291 -11.95 5.77 0.72
N SER A 292 -10.73 6.31 0.70
CA SER A 292 -9.51 5.56 1.03
C SER A 292 -9.54 5.04 2.48
N TRP A 293 -9.97 5.90 3.41
CA TRP A 293 -10.17 5.53 4.82
C TRP A 293 -11.11 4.33 4.98
N ASN A 294 -12.21 4.32 4.23
CA ASN A 294 -13.16 3.20 4.26
C ASN A 294 -12.50 1.91 3.76
N PHE A 295 -11.76 1.94 2.64
CA PHE A 295 -11.07 0.76 2.14
C PHE A 295 -10.05 0.20 3.15
N MET A 296 -9.28 1.07 3.81
CA MET A 296 -8.38 0.66 4.89
C MET A 296 -9.15 -0.03 6.02
N HIS A 297 -10.28 0.55 6.46
CA HIS A 297 -11.09 -0.06 7.51
C HIS A 297 -11.59 -1.46 7.13
N HIS A 298 -12.10 -1.63 5.91
CA HIS A 298 -12.56 -2.93 5.42
C HIS A 298 -11.44 -3.98 5.45
N ALA A 299 -10.22 -3.59 5.06
CA ALA A 299 -9.08 -4.48 5.07
C ALA A 299 -8.59 -4.83 6.48
N VAL A 300 -8.50 -3.83 7.38
CA VAL A 300 -8.16 -4.06 8.79
C VAL A 300 -9.16 -5.01 9.43
N TYR A 301 -10.45 -4.82 9.17
CA TYR A 301 -11.50 -5.71 9.66
C TYR A 301 -11.37 -7.13 9.09
N GLN A 302 -11.12 -7.26 7.78
CA GLN A 302 -10.92 -8.56 7.14
C GLN A 302 -9.75 -9.30 7.81
N PHE A 303 -8.62 -8.63 7.99
CA PHE A 303 -7.41 -9.23 8.56
C PHE A 303 -7.56 -9.57 10.04
N SER A 304 -8.30 -8.75 10.80
CA SER A 304 -8.50 -8.99 12.24
C SER A 304 -9.35 -10.21 12.56
N GLN A 305 -9.97 -10.86 11.57
CA GLN A 305 -10.71 -12.12 11.77
C GLN A 305 -9.77 -13.34 11.78
N TYR A 306 -8.49 -13.15 11.47
CA TYR A 306 -7.54 -14.24 11.25
C TYR A 306 -6.32 -14.12 12.15
N ASP A 307 -5.85 -15.29 12.58
CA ASP A 307 -4.70 -15.43 13.47
C ASP A 307 -3.37 -15.49 12.69
N LEU A 308 -3.44 -15.98 11.46
CA LEU A 308 -2.34 -16.11 10.52
C LEU A 308 -2.80 -15.70 9.12
N VAL A 309 -1.87 -15.15 8.34
CA VAL A 309 -2.12 -14.79 6.94
C VAL A 309 -1.09 -15.45 6.04
N ILE A 310 -1.51 -15.92 4.88
CA ILE A 310 -0.66 -16.26 3.74
C ILE A 310 -1.00 -15.24 2.66
N THR A 311 -0.03 -14.65 1.99
CA THR A 311 -0.34 -13.68 0.93
C THR A 311 0.70 -13.57 -0.16
N ASN A 312 0.24 -13.37 -1.40
CA ASN A 312 1.06 -12.95 -2.54
C ASN A 312 0.86 -11.46 -2.89
N ARG A 313 0.18 -10.69 -2.03
CA ARG A 313 0.03 -9.24 -2.14
C ARG A 313 1.02 -8.53 -1.23
N LEU A 314 1.86 -7.67 -1.81
CA LEU A 314 2.80 -6.84 -1.04
C LEU A 314 2.11 -6.04 0.08
N HIS A 315 0.96 -5.43 -0.22
CA HIS A 315 0.22 -4.67 0.80
C HIS A 315 -0.56 -5.56 1.78
N GLY A 316 -0.81 -6.83 1.44
CA GLY A 316 -1.25 -7.81 2.44
C GLY A 316 -0.15 -8.03 3.48
N HIS A 317 1.09 -8.22 3.02
CA HIS A 317 2.26 -8.29 3.89
C HIS A 317 2.46 -7.04 4.73
N ILE A 318 2.45 -5.84 4.13
CA ILE A 318 2.62 -4.59 4.88
C ILE A 318 1.49 -4.39 5.90
N LEU A 319 0.24 -4.73 5.56
CA LEU A 319 -0.88 -4.65 6.50
C LEU A 319 -0.70 -5.62 7.68
N CYS A 320 -0.24 -6.85 7.43
CA CYS A 320 0.12 -7.77 8.51
C CYS A 320 1.20 -7.18 9.43
N LEU A 321 2.22 -6.52 8.86
CA LEU A 321 3.26 -5.84 9.64
C LEU A 321 2.71 -4.69 10.49
N ILE A 322 1.80 -3.88 9.93
CA ILE A 322 1.13 -2.78 10.66
C ILE A 322 0.29 -3.33 11.83
N LEU A 323 -0.43 -4.44 11.60
CA LEU A 323 -1.33 -5.05 12.59
C LEU A 323 -0.65 -6.01 13.56
N GLY A 324 0.62 -6.37 13.32
CA GLY A 324 1.35 -7.36 14.10
C GLY A 324 0.84 -8.79 13.91
N ILE A 325 0.28 -9.11 12.74
CA ILE A 325 -0.25 -10.44 12.42
C ILE A 325 0.89 -11.31 11.85
N PRO A 326 1.20 -12.47 12.44
CA PRO A 326 2.18 -13.39 11.87
C PRO A 326 1.71 -13.93 10.51
N HIS A 327 2.62 -14.02 9.55
CA HIS A 327 2.22 -14.34 8.18
C HIS A 327 3.34 -14.90 7.31
N VAL A 328 2.92 -15.58 6.25
CA VAL A 328 3.77 -16.10 5.16
C VAL A 328 3.59 -15.22 3.92
N LEU A 329 4.69 -14.67 3.40
CA LEU A 329 4.73 -13.92 2.15
C LEU A 329 5.21 -14.83 1.02
N LEU A 330 4.51 -14.77 -0.11
CA LEU A 330 4.79 -15.50 -1.33
C LEU A 330 5.36 -14.56 -2.41
N PRO A 331 6.22 -15.05 -3.33
CA PRO A 331 6.64 -14.28 -4.49
C PRO A 331 5.44 -13.98 -5.41
N ASN A 332 5.52 -12.88 -6.13
CA ASN A 332 4.62 -12.59 -7.26
C ASN A 332 5.33 -12.90 -8.59
N ALA A 333 4.62 -12.80 -9.72
CA ALA A 333 5.11 -13.21 -11.04
C ALA A 333 6.43 -12.56 -11.50
N TYR A 334 6.77 -11.38 -10.97
CA TYR A 334 7.98 -10.63 -11.35
C TYR A 334 8.84 -10.23 -10.15
N TYR A 335 8.80 -11.01 -9.06
CA TYR A 335 9.69 -10.92 -7.90
C TYR A 335 9.64 -9.59 -7.09
N LYS A 336 8.64 -8.72 -7.32
CA LYS A 336 8.43 -7.49 -6.54
C LYS A 336 8.35 -7.75 -5.04
N ASN A 337 7.61 -8.79 -4.63
CA ASN A 337 7.45 -9.13 -3.22
C ASN A 337 8.79 -9.53 -2.60
N GLU A 338 9.58 -10.33 -3.31
CA GLU A 338 10.91 -10.77 -2.89
C GLU A 338 11.85 -9.57 -2.75
N TYR A 339 11.95 -8.75 -3.80
CA TYR A 339 12.83 -7.58 -3.78
C TYR A 339 12.47 -6.62 -2.65
N PHE A 340 11.19 -6.43 -2.35
CA PHE A 340 10.76 -5.62 -1.23
C PHE A 340 11.15 -6.25 0.11
N TYR A 341 10.83 -7.53 0.29
CA TYR A 341 11.11 -8.29 1.50
C TYR A 341 12.60 -8.25 1.86
N GLU A 342 13.46 -8.55 0.89
CA GLU A 342 14.91 -8.51 1.07
C GLU A 342 15.41 -7.12 1.43
N SER A 343 14.80 -6.07 0.86
CA SER A 343 15.24 -4.68 1.08
C SER A 343 14.89 -4.17 2.49
N TRP A 344 13.74 -4.58 3.06
CA TRP A 344 13.19 -3.86 4.23
C TRP A 344 12.62 -4.73 5.36
N THR A 345 12.23 -5.98 5.11
CA THR A 345 11.42 -6.74 6.08
C THR A 345 11.95 -8.14 6.38
N SER A 346 13.12 -8.49 5.82
CA SER A 346 13.76 -9.79 6.01
C SER A 346 14.20 -10.11 7.44
N GLN A 347 14.39 -9.08 8.28
CA GLN A 347 14.75 -9.23 9.70
C GLN A 347 13.53 -9.35 10.64
N ILE A 348 12.30 -9.22 10.12
CA ILE A 348 11.10 -9.23 10.97
C ILE A 348 10.72 -10.67 11.32
N SER A 349 10.76 -10.98 12.62
CA SER A 349 10.66 -12.35 13.16
C SER A 349 9.30 -13.03 12.99
N PHE A 350 8.22 -12.28 12.74
CA PHE A 350 6.88 -12.83 12.54
C PHE A 350 6.44 -12.84 11.06
N CYS A 351 7.40 -12.70 10.14
CA CYS A 351 7.21 -12.88 8.71
C CYS A 351 8.09 -14.04 8.20
N ARG A 352 7.54 -14.91 7.35
CA ARG A 352 8.31 -15.91 6.61
C ARG A 352 8.13 -15.70 5.12
N PHE A 353 9.22 -15.59 4.37
CA PHE A 353 9.18 -15.59 2.91
C PHE A 353 9.49 -16.99 2.39
N VAL A 354 8.62 -17.54 1.56
CA VAL A 354 8.78 -18.90 1.00
C VAL A 354 8.85 -18.85 -0.52
N LYS A 355 9.76 -19.62 -1.11
CA LYS A 355 9.98 -19.66 -2.56
C LYS A 355 9.36 -20.87 -3.25
N SER A 356 8.79 -21.81 -2.49
CA SER A 356 8.06 -22.96 -3.01
C SER A 356 6.84 -23.28 -2.15
N ALA A 357 5.76 -23.77 -2.77
CA ALA A 357 4.53 -24.16 -2.07
C ALA A 357 4.77 -25.21 -0.96
N THR A 358 5.76 -26.09 -1.13
CA THR A 358 6.13 -27.11 -0.14
C THR A 358 6.62 -26.53 1.19
N GLN A 359 7.12 -25.30 1.19
CA GLN A 359 7.65 -24.61 2.36
C GLN A 359 6.56 -23.90 3.19
N ILE A 360 5.33 -23.77 2.66
CA ILE A 360 4.25 -23.05 3.33
C ILE A 360 3.90 -23.71 4.67
N LYS A 361 3.65 -25.02 4.69
CA LYS A 361 3.27 -25.75 5.92
C LYS A 361 4.37 -25.66 6.99
N PRO A 362 5.66 -25.95 6.70
CA PRO A 362 6.74 -25.74 7.66
C PRO A 362 6.82 -24.29 8.19
N ALA A 363 6.64 -23.29 7.32
CA ALA A 363 6.69 -21.89 7.72
C ALA A 363 5.54 -21.49 8.65
N LEU A 364 4.34 -22.03 8.42
CA LEU A 364 3.20 -21.80 9.32
C LEU A 364 3.41 -22.45 10.67
N GLN A 365 3.93 -23.68 10.72
CA GLN A 365 4.23 -24.36 11.98
C GLN A 365 5.25 -23.56 12.80
N ASP A 366 6.32 -23.09 12.17
CA ASP A 366 7.34 -22.27 12.83
C ASP A 366 6.76 -20.94 13.39
N LEU A 367 5.83 -20.31 12.68
CA LEU A 367 5.12 -19.13 13.16
C LEU A 367 4.18 -19.43 14.35
N LEU A 368 3.51 -20.58 14.34
CA LEU A 368 2.66 -21.04 15.45
C LEU A 368 3.50 -21.34 16.69
N ASP A 369 4.63 -22.03 16.52
CA ASP A 369 5.55 -22.37 17.62
C ASP A 369 6.13 -21.10 18.25
N THR A 370 6.52 -20.13 17.42
CA THR A 370 7.00 -18.81 17.88
C THR A 370 5.92 -18.05 18.63
N LYS A 371 4.65 -18.13 18.19
CA LYS A 371 3.49 -17.51 18.86
C LYS A 371 3.20 -18.17 20.21
N GLY A 372 3.34 -19.50 20.30
CA GLY A 372 3.15 -20.28 21.52
C GLY A 372 4.22 -20.02 22.59
N GLY A 373 5.48 -19.84 22.20
CA GLY A 373 6.56 -19.51 23.16
C GLY A 373 6.42 -18.12 23.81
N LEU A 374 5.80 -17.17 23.11
CA LEU A 374 5.54 -15.81 23.61
C LEU A 374 4.35 -15.75 24.59
N SER A 375 3.40 -16.70 24.54
CA SER A 375 2.27 -16.73 25.48
C SER A 375 2.60 -17.36 26.83
N THR A 376 3.66 -18.18 26.91
CA THR A 376 4.15 -18.80 28.15
C THR A 376 5.11 -17.93 28.98
N MET A 377 5.50 -16.74 28.50
CA MET A 377 6.41 -15.82 29.20
C MET A 377 5.75 -14.54 29.75
N TYR A 378 4.41 -14.48 29.84
CA TYR A 378 3.69 -13.36 30.44
C TYR A 378 2.69 -13.78 31.51
#